data_AF-A0A522JDU6-F1
#
_entry.id   AF-A0A522JDU6-F1
#
_cell.length_a   1.000
_cell.length_b   1.000
_cell.length_c   1.000
_cell.angle_alpha   90.00
_cell.angle_beta   90.00
_cell.angle_gamma   90.00
#
_symmetry.space_group_name_H-M   'P 1'
#
loop_
_entity.id
_entity.type
_entity.pdbx_description
1 polymer ?
#
loop_
_entity_poly.entity_id
_entity_poly.type
_entity_poly.pdbx_seq_one_letter_code
_entity_poly.pdbx_strand_id
1 'polypeptide(L)'
;MAKTSPGFAGPLTVHLRSDRMTLRMAKAPQLYLAGTIDAGAVAQVQQLLQSGRLSPGTDVYLDSSNGDVASGMALGKLFRNARFNTHLGAWRSGSWRASGSSALPATCLDACAYAYLGGVYRWSPSGADRIGLHENLLPDRTTTAPGTPPPQQLRDYMASMGVRPVYFAQVSQLVMNGIAWWNTEKMAPWLVANNGRLPPTASYRKAPGAPVLTLTQEVRGNRSLMVLQCVSGKFSLTARYVQSDSSAERLAPRTMYAYFEVGKQALGMRQGARPKADG
;
A
#
# COMPACT_ATOMS: atom_id res chain seq x y z
N MET A 1 -24.82 15.64 -21.16
CA MET A 1 -24.09 14.59 -21.91
C MET A 1 -23.01 14.02 -21.01
N ALA A 2 -23.21 12.82 -20.47
CA ALA A 2 -22.25 12.18 -19.57
C ALA A 2 -21.02 11.76 -20.39
N LYS A 3 -19.87 12.40 -20.17
CA LYS A 3 -18.60 11.89 -20.67
C LYS A 3 -18.36 10.55 -20.00
N THR A 4 -18.45 9.47 -20.77
CA THR A 4 -18.04 8.13 -20.38
C THR A 4 -16.65 8.21 -19.77
N SER A 5 -16.50 7.66 -18.56
CA SER A 5 -15.21 7.54 -17.88
C SER A 5 -14.15 6.97 -18.84
N PRO A 6 -12.95 7.55 -18.95
CA PRO A 6 -11.87 7.02 -19.78
C PRO A 6 -11.28 5.79 -19.09
N GLY A 7 -12.02 4.70 -19.11
CA GLY A 7 -11.54 3.39 -18.75
C GLY A 7 -10.99 2.72 -20.00
N PHE A 8 -9.73 2.26 -19.98
CA PHE A 8 -9.15 1.56 -21.12
C PHE A 8 -9.91 0.24 -21.35
N ALA A 9 -10.68 0.16 -22.43
CA ALA A 9 -11.29 -1.06 -22.94
C ALA A 9 -10.31 -1.69 -23.94
N GLY A 10 -9.52 -2.67 -23.49
CA GLY A 10 -8.51 -3.34 -24.29
C GLY A 10 -7.76 -4.41 -23.48
N PRO A 11 -6.94 -5.25 -24.12
CA PRO A 11 -6.11 -6.23 -23.41
C PRO A 11 -5.17 -5.52 -22.43
N LEU A 12 -4.71 -6.25 -21.42
CA LEU A 12 -3.75 -5.71 -20.46
C LEU A 12 -2.46 -5.28 -21.17
N THR A 13 -2.10 -4.02 -20.99
CA THR A 13 -0.79 -3.48 -21.32
C THR A 13 0.07 -3.46 -20.07
N VAL A 14 1.33 -3.90 -20.23
CA VAL A 14 2.29 -4.01 -19.14
C VAL A 14 3.54 -3.24 -19.50
N HIS A 15 3.87 -2.22 -18.69
CA HIS A 15 5.09 -1.45 -18.84
C HIS A 15 5.94 -1.56 -17.57
N LEU A 16 7.17 -2.01 -17.72
CA LEU A 16 8.14 -2.11 -16.64
C LEU A 16 9.21 -1.02 -16.78
N ARG A 17 9.36 -0.18 -15.74
CA ARG A 17 10.50 0.71 -15.57
C ARG A 17 11.42 0.16 -14.49
N SER A 18 12.61 -0.24 -14.89
CA SER A 18 13.64 -0.84 -14.04
C SER A 18 15.05 -0.35 -14.40
N ASP A 19 15.15 0.78 -15.11
CA ASP A 19 16.42 1.39 -15.44
C ASP A 19 17.15 1.92 -14.19
N ARG A 20 18.46 2.16 -14.31
CA ARG A 20 19.32 2.60 -13.20
C ARG A 20 18.81 3.88 -12.52
N MET A 21 18.22 4.81 -13.26
CA MET A 21 17.73 6.06 -12.69
C MET A 21 16.48 5.79 -11.84
N THR A 22 15.54 5.00 -12.36
CA THR A 22 14.36 4.56 -11.61
C THR A 22 14.74 3.82 -10.34
N LEU A 23 15.66 2.83 -10.42
CA LEU A 23 16.13 2.09 -9.25
C LEU A 23 16.87 3.00 -8.24
N ARG A 24 17.59 4.04 -8.70
CA ARG A 24 18.24 4.99 -7.81
C ARG A 24 17.25 5.93 -7.09
N MET A 25 16.16 6.33 -7.76
CA MET A 25 15.19 7.28 -7.21
C MET A 25 14.07 6.59 -6.43
N ALA A 26 13.40 5.62 -7.05
CA ALA A 26 12.26 4.89 -6.47
C ALA A 26 12.69 3.73 -5.56
N LYS A 27 13.98 3.32 -5.62
CA LYS A 27 14.54 2.16 -4.88
C LYS A 27 13.90 0.81 -5.21
N ALA A 28 13.01 0.75 -6.20
CA ALA A 28 12.34 -0.46 -6.65
C ALA A 28 11.89 -0.31 -8.12
N PRO A 29 11.68 -1.43 -8.85
CA PRO A 29 11.05 -1.39 -10.16
C PRO A 29 9.63 -0.82 -10.09
N GLN A 30 9.18 -0.17 -11.16
CA GLN A 30 7.81 0.31 -11.33
C GLN A 30 7.11 -0.46 -12.44
N LEU A 31 6.01 -1.10 -12.12
CA LEU A 31 5.19 -1.90 -13.01
C LEU A 31 3.86 -1.17 -13.26
N TYR A 32 3.59 -0.77 -14.49
CA TYR A 32 2.32 -0.14 -14.86
C TYR A 32 1.45 -1.18 -15.56
N LEU A 33 0.23 -1.32 -15.07
CA LEU A 33 -0.77 -2.26 -15.57
C LEU A 33 -2.01 -1.46 -15.97
N ALA A 34 -2.32 -1.45 -17.27
CA ALA A 34 -3.47 -0.74 -17.80
C ALA A 34 -4.28 -1.59 -18.78
N GLY A 35 -5.62 -1.53 -18.69
CA GLY A 35 -6.53 -2.34 -19.52
C GLY A 35 -7.23 -3.46 -18.74
N THR A 36 -7.76 -4.47 -19.44
CA THR A 36 -8.63 -5.48 -18.84
C THR A 36 -7.87 -6.46 -17.95
N ILE A 37 -8.37 -6.69 -16.73
CA ILE A 37 -7.81 -7.66 -15.79
C ILE A 37 -8.58 -8.98 -15.92
N ASP A 38 -8.01 -9.92 -16.66
CA ASP A 38 -8.53 -11.28 -16.84
C ASP A 38 -7.49 -12.35 -16.43
N ALA A 39 -7.78 -13.63 -16.69
CA ALA A 39 -6.84 -14.71 -16.38
C ALA A 39 -5.52 -14.61 -17.16
N GLY A 40 -5.55 -14.04 -18.38
CA GLY A 40 -4.36 -13.79 -19.19
C GLY A 40 -3.48 -12.70 -18.58
N ALA A 41 -4.09 -11.62 -18.09
CA ALA A 41 -3.43 -10.58 -17.31
C ALA A 41 -2.71 -11.14 -16.08
N VAL A 42 -3.36 -12.05 -15.33
CA VAL A 42 -2.73 -12.74 -14.19
C VAL A 42 -1.50 -13.53 -14.62
N ALA A 43 -1.63 -14.34 -15.67
CA ALA A 43 -0.54 -15.16 -16.20
C ALA A 43 0.65 -14.31 -16.68
N GLN A 44 0.38 -13.19 -17.36
CA GLN A 44 1.42 -12.27 -17.85
C GLN A 44 2.24 -11.67 -16.70
N VAL A 45 1.58 -11.21 -15.63
CA VAL A 45 2.28 -10.68 -14.44
C VAL A 45 3.07 -11.78 -13.72
N GLN A 46 2.51 -12.99 -13.62
CA GLN A 46 3.19 -14.14 -13.04
C GLN A 46 4.45 -14.51 -13.81
N GLN A 47 4.42 -14.50 -15.14
CA GLN A 47 5.59 -14.73 -15.98
C GLN A 47 6.68 -13.68 -15.75
N LEU A 48 6.31 -12.39 -15.62
CA LEU A 48 7.27 -11.32 -15.30
C LEU A 48 7.93 -11.53 -13.94
N LEU A 49 7.17 -11.95 -12.94
CA LEU A 49 7.70 -12.30 -11.62
C LEU A 49 8.67 -13.49 -11.71
N GLN A 50 8.27 -14.56 -12.40
CA GLN A 50 9.10 -15.77 -12.57
C GLN A 50 10.38 -15.51 -13.38
N SER A 51 10.37 -14.53 -14.29
CA SER A 51 11.55 -14.11 -15.04
C SER A 51 12.60 -13.35 -14.21
N GLY A 52 12.31 -13.04 -12.94
CA GLY A 52 13.20 -12.28 -12.06
C GLY A 52 13.27 -10.78 -12.36
N ARG A 53 12.45 -10.28 -13.29
CA ARG A 53 12.38 -8.86 -13.65
C ARG A 53 11.69 -7.99 -12.60
N LEU A 54 10.91 -8.61 -11.72
CA LEU A 54 10.22 -7.96 -10.61
C LEU A 54 10.81 -8.47 -9.29
N SER A 55 10.91 -7.58 -8.30
CA SER A 55 11.52 -7.88 -7.00
C SER A 55 10.61 -7.44 -5.86
N PRO A 56 10.79 -7.96 -4.63
CA PRO A 56 10.10 -7.43 -3.46
C PRO A 56 10.21 -5.90 -3.39
N GLY A 57 9.10 -5.23 -3.07
CA GLY A 57 9.01 -3.78 -3.02
C GLY A 57 8.68 -3.09 -4.36
N THR A 58 8.55 -3.81 -5.48
CA THR A 58 8.06 -3.26 -6.76
C THR A 58 6.78 -2.44 -6.56
N ASP A 59 6.75 -1.25 -7.15
CA ASP A 59 5.57 -0.37 -7.18
C ASP A 59 4.71 -0.69 -8.39
N VAL A 60 3.50 -1.17 -8.15
CA VAL A 60 2.49 -1.47 -9.18
C VAL A 60 1.55 -0.28 -9.29
N TYR A 61 1.48 0.32 -10.48
CA TYR A 61 0.56 1.39 -10.84
C TYR A 61 -0.59 0.79 -11.65
N LEU A 62 -1.81 0.97 -11.17
CA LEU A 62 -3.01 0.36 -11.72
C LEU A 62 -3.89 1.41 -12.40
N ASP A 63 -4.35 1.09 -13.62
CA ASP A 63 -5.31 1.90 -14.38
C ASP A 63 -6.23 0.99 -15.21
N SER A 64 -7.35 0.57 -14.62
CA SER A 64 -8.24 -0.41 -15.22
C SER A 64 -9.67 -0.24 -14.74
N SER A 65 -10.61 -0.20 -15.68
CA SER A 65 -12.05 -0.15 -15.42
C SER A 65 -12.78 -1.45 -15.77
N ASN A 66 -12.06 -2.47 -16.25
CA ASN A 66 -12.64 -3.68 -16.84
C ASN A 66 -11.88 -4.92 -16.36
N GLY A 67 -12.58 -6.04 -16.26
CA GLY A 67 -12.00 -7.32 -15.87
C GLY A 67 -12.93 -8.14 -15.01
N ASP A 68 -12.50 -9.35 -14.68
CA ASP A 68 -13.22 -10.21 -13.76
C ASP A 68 -12.62 -10.15 -12.35
N VAL A 69 -13.49 -10.14 -11.34
CA VAL A 69 -13.07 -9.93 -9.95
C VAL A 69 -12.22 -11.08 -9.42
N ALA A 70 -12.40 -12.30 -9.93
CA ALA A 70 -11.58 -13.43 -9.55
C ALA A 70 -10.12 -13.22 -9.96
N SER A 71 -9.87 -12.74 -11.18
CA SER A 71 -8.56 -12.35 -11.70
C SER A 71 -7.98 -11.15 -10.94
N GLY A 72 -8.80 -10.15 -10.60
CA GLY A 72 -8.40 -9.05 -9.73
C GLY A 72 -7.89 -9.51 -8.36
N MET A 73 -8.63 -10.41 -7.71
CA MET A 73 -8.22 -11.03 -6.45
C MET A 73 -6.97 -11.91 -6.61
N ALA A 74 -6.83 -12.63 -7.73
CA ALA A 74 -5.65 -13.44 -8.02
C ALA A 74 -4.39 -12.57 -8.18
N LEU A 75 -4.48 -11.47 -8.93
CA LEU A 75 -3.40 -10.47 -9.03
C LEU A 75 -3.06 -9.89 -7.66
N GLY A 76 -4.05 -9.51 -6.86
CA GLY A 76 -3.78 -8.97 -5.54
C GLY A 76 -3.10 -9.96 -4.59
N LYS A 77 -3.47 -11.25 -4.64
CA LYS A 77 -2.73 -12.32 -3.93
C LYS A 77 -1.29 -12.44 -4.41
N LEU A 78 -1.07 -12.36 -5.73
CA LEU A 78 0.27 -12.38 -6.31
C LEU A 78 1.10 -11.19 -5.80
N PHE A 79 0.54 -9.98 -5.82
CA PHE A 79 1.19 -8.77 -5.28
C PHE A 79 1.53 -8.93 -3.80
N ARG A 80 0.59 -9.45 -3.00
CA ARG A 80 0.80 -9.68 -1.58
C ARG A 80 1.96 -10.63 -1.32
N ASN A 81 1.97 -11.78 -2.00
CA ASN A 81 2.98 -12.81 -1.84
C ASN A 81 4.35 -12.33 -2.32
N ALA A 82 4.40 -11.57 -3.42
CA ALA A 82 5.62 -10.98 -3.96
C ALA A 82 6.08 -9.72 -3.20
N ARG A 83 5.36 -9.30 -2.16
CA ARG A 83 5.65 -8.09 -1.36
C ARG A 83 5.65 -6.80 -2.20
N PHE A 84 4.75 -6.72 -3.17
CA PHE A 84 4.57 -5.55 -4.01
C PHE A 84 3.72 -4.48 -3.32
N ASN A 85 3.81 -3.30 -3.90
CA ASN A 85 3.22 -2.05 -3.46
C ASN A 85 2.21 -1.60 -4.50
N THR A 86 1.09 -1.00 -4.12
CA THR A 86 0.03 -0.63 -5.08
C THR A 86 -0.32 0.85 -5.05
N HIS A 87 -0.41 1.41 -6.24
CA HIS A 87 -0.72 2.81 -6.52
C HIS A 87 -1.78 2.85 -7.62
N LEU A 88 -2.43 4.00 -7.75
CA LEU A 88 -3.10 4.36 -8.99
C LEU A 88 -2.13 5.18 -9.85
N GLY A 89 -2.18 4.98 -11.16
CA GLY A 89 -1.41 5.80 -12.09
C GLY A 89 -1.43 5.29 -13.51
N ALA A 90 -1.73 6.18 -14.45
CA ALA A 90 -1.69 5.88 -15.87
C ALA A 90 -0.23 5.85 -16.37
N TRP A 91 0.05 4.92 -17.29
CA TRP A 91 1.32 4.92 -18.02
C TRP A 91 1.45 6.19 -18.87
N ARG A 92 2.65 6.77 -18.91
CA ARG A 92 2.98 7.89 -19.78
C ARG A 92 4.16 7.51 -20.66
N SER A 93 3.91 7.43 -21.97
CA SER A 93 4.98 7.38 -22.98
C SER A 93 5.55 8.80 -23.17
N GLY A 94 6.72 9.09 -22.60
CA GLY A 94 7.40 10.37 -22.83
C GLY A 94 8.23 10.87 -21.65
N SER A 95 9.14 11.81 -21.91
CA SER A 95 9.90 12.49 -20.86
C SER A 95 8.96 13.35 -20.00
N TRP A 96 9.25 13.49 -18.71
CA TRP A 96 8.52 14.37 -17.77
C TRP A 96 8.46 15.84 -18.25
N ARG A 97 9.24 16.21 -19.27
CA ARG A 97 9.32 17.54 -19.89
C ARG A 97 8.36 17.75 -21.05
N ALA A 98 7.66 16.72 -21.55
CA ALA A 98 6.55 16.89 -22.49
C ALA A 98 5.29 17.34 -21.74
N SER A 99 5.40 18.50 -21.09
CA SER A 99 4.39 19.18 -20.30
C SER A 99 3.41 19.89 -21.25
N GLY A 100 2.38 19.19 -21.69
CA GLY A 100 1.31 19.80 -22.50
C GLY A 100 -0.01 19.04 -22.44
N SER A 101 0.02 17.72 -22.26
CA SER A 101 -1.19 16.93 -22.03
C SER A 101 -1.44 16.81 -20.53
N SER A 102 -2.59 17.34 -20.08
CA SER A 102 -3.14 17.04 -18.76
C SER A 102 -3.09 15.53 -18.56
N ALA A 103 -2.38 15.07 -17.53
CA ALA A 103 -2.30 13.66 -17.25
C ALA A 103 -3.71 13.08 -17.13
N LEU A 104 -4.03 12.07 -17.94
CA LEU A 104 -5.30 11.38 -17.79
C LEU A 104 -5.31 10.73 -16.40
N PRO A 105 -6.37 10.96 -15.60
CA PRO A 105 -6.48 10.33 -14.29
C PRO A 105 -6.64 8.83 -14.44
N ALA A 106 -5.94 8.07 -13.59
CA ALA A 106 -6.14 6.63 -13.51
C ALA A 106 -7.52 6.33 -12.92
N THR A 107 -8.20 5.35 -13.51
CA THR A 107 -9.47 4.83 -12.98
C THR A 107 -9.29 3.38 -12.61
N CYS A 108 -9.56 3.03 -11.36
CA CYS A 108 -9.42 1.66 -10.86
C CYS A 108 -10.76 1.13 -10.35
N LEU A 109 -11.43 0.30 -11.15
CA LEU A 109 -12.76 -0.23 -10.87
C LEU A 109 -12.71 -1.74 -10.69
N ASP A 110 -13.52 -2.27 -9.77
CA ASP A 110 -13.80 -3.70 -9.62
C ASP A 110 -12.55 -4.58 -9.47
N ALA A 111 -12.22 -5.39 -10.49
CA ALA A 111 -11.05 -6.24 -10.53
C ALA A 111 -9.77 -5.45 -10.20
N CYS A 112 -9.65 -4.22 -10.69
CA CYS A 112 -8.54 -3.34 -10.37
C CYS A 112 -8.51 -2.97 -8.88
N ALA A 113 -9.66 -2.59 -8.32
CA ALA A 113 -9.75 -2.21 -6.91
C ALA A 113 -9.41 -3.39 -6.00
N TYR A 114 -9.84 -4.61 -6.35
CA TYR A 114 -9.45 -5.82 -5.65
C TYR A 114 -7.96 -6.12 -5.78
N ALA A 115 -7.35 -5.94 -6.97
CA ALA A 115 -5.91 -6.08 -7.14
C ALA A 115 -5.11 -5.06 -6.31
N TYR A 116 -5.57 -3.80 -6.26
CA TYR A 116 -4.99 -2.73 -5.44
C TYR A 116 -4.90 -3.11 -3.96
N LEU A 117 -5.91 -3.77 -3.40
CA LEU A 117 -5.91 -4.21 -2.00
C LEU A 117 -4.77 -5.21 -1.68
N GLY A 118 -4.25 -5.90 -2.70
CA GLY A 118 -3.15 -6.86 -2.58
C GLY A 118 -1.82 -6.26 -2.09
N GLY A 119 -1.60 -4.96 -2.32
CA GLY A 119 -0.35 -4.29 -1.93
C GLY A 119 -0.04 -4.42 -0.44
N VAL A 120 1.24 -4.60 -0.11
CA VAL A 120 1.78 -4.51 1.26
C VAL A 120 1.65 -3.08 1.75
N TYR A 121 2.18 -2.15 0.96
CA TYR A 121 1.88 -0.74 1.08
C TYR A 121 0.89 -0.33 0.00
N ARG A 122 -0.08 0.50 0.36
CA ARG A 122 -1.19 0.93 -0.49
C ARG A 122 -1.30 2.45 -0.41
N TRP A 123 -1.09 3.14 -1.51
CA TRP A 123 -1.11 4.59 -1.56
C TRP A 123 -2.52 5.06 -1.89
N SER A 124 -3.04 6.00 -1.10
CA SER A 124 -4.29 6.69 -1.42
C SER A 124 -4.18 7.31 -2.82
N PRO A 125 -5.25 7.26 -3.63
CA PRO A 125 -5.31 7.99 -4.90
C PRO A 125 -5.01 9.48 -4.68
N SER A 126 -4.40 10.11 -5.69
CA SER A 126 -4.00 11.51 -5.66
C SER A 126 -4.52 12.25 -6.89
N GLY A 127 -4.64 13.57 -6.78
CA GLY A 127 -5.16 14.38 -7.89
C GLY A 127 -6.58 13.96 -8.28
N ALA A 128 -6.78 13.62 -9.56
CA ALA A 128 -8.07 13.21 -10.11
C ALA A 128 -8.20 11.68 -10.26
N ASP A 129 -7.24 10.90 -9.77
CA ASP A 129 -7.30 9.44 -9.78
C ASP A 129 -8.44 8.94 -8.87
N ARG A 130 -9.11 7.87 -9.28
CA ARG A 130 -10.30 7.35 -8.58
C ARG A 130 -10.33 5.83 -8.54
N ILE A 131 -10.80 5.33 -7.41
CA ILE A 131 -10.97 3.90 -7.14
C ILE A 131 -12.38 3.63 -6.61
N GLY A 132 -12.99 2.54 -7.04
CA GLY A 132 -14.37 2.22 -6.66
C GLY A 132 -14.76 0.78 -6.98
N LEU A 133 -15.99 0.43 -6.61
CA LEU A 133 -16.61 -0.85 -6.92
C LEU A 133 -18.01 -0.60 -7.49
N HIS A 134 -18.40 -1.34 -8.52
CA HIS A 134 -19.81 -1.47 -8.84
C HIS A 134 -20.58 -2.10 -7.68
N GLU A 135 -21.84 -1.71 -7.56
CA GLU A 135 -22.67 -2.01 -6.40
C GLU A 135 -22.85 -3.52 -6.13
N ASN A 136 -22.78 -4.35 -7.16
CA ASN A 136 -22.91 -5.82 -7.10
C ASN A 136 -21.64 -6.51 -6.57
N LEU A 137 -20.54 -5.76 -6.47
CA LEU A 137 -19.25 -6.22 -5.97
C LEU A 137 -18.94 -5.65 -4.59
N LEU A 138 -19.89 -4.97 -3.96
CA LEU A 138 -19.72 -4.50 -2.60
C LEU A 138 -19.72 -5.68 -1.61
N PRO A 139 -18.78 -5.71 -0.65
CA PRO A 139 -18.60 -6.83 0.27
C PRO A 139 -19.69 -6.92 1.34
N ASP A 140 -20.55 -5.91 1.50
CA ASP A 140 -21.67 -5.87 2.44
C ASP A 140 -22.97 -6.42 1.85
N ARG A 141 -22.98 -6.80 0.56
CA ARG A 141 -24.11 -7.48 -0.05
C ARG A 141 -24.39 -8.83 0.61
N THR A 142 -25.67 -9.19 0.61
CA THR A 142 -26.18 -10.47 1.16
C THR A 142 -26.39 -11.52 0.07
N THR A 143 -26.58 -11.10 -1.18
CA THR A 143 -26.81 -11.97 -2.34
C THR A 143 -25.63 -11.92 -3.30
N THR A 144 -25.36 -13.06 -3.93
CA THR A 144 -24.35 -13.16 -4.99
C THR A 144 -24.98 -12.73 -6.32
N ALA A 145 -24.31 -11.83 -7.05
CA ALA A 145 -24.74 -11.47 -8.39
C ALA A 145 -24.26 -12.54 -9.40
N PRO A 146 -24.99 -12.77 -10.51
CA PRO A 146 -24.55 -13.69 -11.55
C PRO A 146 -23.15 -13.34 -12.06
N GLY A 147 -22.28 -14.34 -12.14
CA GLY A 147 -20.90 -14.17 -12.63
C GLY A 147 -19.95 -13.43 -11.68
N THR A 148 -20.36 -13.11 -10.45
CA THR A 148 -19.49 -12.50 -9.44
C THR A 148 -19.15 -13.47 -8.30
N PRO A 149 -18.00 -13.29 -7.61
CA PRO A 149 -17.70 -14.06 -6.41
C PRO A 149 -18.73 -13.78 -5.30
N PRO A 150 -19.06 -14.77 -4.46
CA PRO A 150 -19.96 -14.57 -3.32
C PRO A 150 -19.46 -13.47 -2.38
N PRO A 151 -20.35 -12.67 -1.75
CA PRO A 151 -19.95 -11.59 -0.85
C PRO A 151 -19.05 -12.03 0.31
N GLN A 152 -19.25 -13.26 0.82
CA GLN A 152 -18.37 -13.82 1.84
C GLN A 152 -16.93 -13.99 1.34
N GLN A 153 -16.75 -14.49 0.12
CA GLN A 153 -15.42 -14.61 -0.49
C GLN A 153 -14.76 -13.24 -0.67
N LEU A 154 -15.54 -12.20 -1.02
CA LEU A 154 -15.03 -10.82 -1.13
C LEU A 154 -14.55 -10.31 0.24
N ARG A 155 -15.33 -10.53 1.31
CA ARG A 155 -14.94 -10.16 2.69
C ARG A 155 -13.69 -10.91 3.15
N ASP A 156 -13.63 -12.22 2.90
CA ASP A 156 -12.49 -13.06 3.27
C ASP A 156 -11.22 -12.63 2.53
N TYR A 157 -11.34 -12.30 1.24
CA TYR A 157 -10.24 -11.72 0.47
C TYR A 157 -9.77 -10.41 1.10
N MET A 158 -10.66 -9.45 1.37
CA MET A 158 -10.29 -8.16 1.96
C MET A 158 -9.62 -8.34 3.32
N ALA A 159 -10.15 -9.23 4.17
CA ALA A 159 -9.56 -9.57 5.45
C ALA A 159 -8.15 -10.17 5.30
N SER A 160 -7.95 -11.08 4.34
CA SER A 160 -6.61 -11.64 4.05
C SER A 160 -5.63 -10.56 3.53
N MET A 161 -6.15 -9.49 2.92
CA MET A 161 -5.37 -8.33 2.51
C MET A 161 -5.17 -7.30 3.64
N GLY A 162 -5.66 -7.56 4.85
CA GLY A 162 -5.52 -6.68 6.00
C GLY A 162 -6.47 -5.48 5.94
N VAL A 163 -7.56 -5.58 5.17
CA VAL A 163 -8.63 -4.58 5.12
C VAL A 163 -9.87 -5.13 5.81
N ARG A 164 -10.24 -4.51 6.93
CA ARG A 164 -11.38 -4.94 7.74
C ARG A 164 -12.68 -4.43 7.11
N PRO A 165 -13.72 -5.25 6.96
CA PRO A 165 -15.00 -4.83 6.39
C PRO A 165 -15.61 -3.59 7.07
N VAL A 166 -15.52 -3.51 8.42
CA VAL A 166 -16.01 -2.36 9.19
C VAL A 166 -15.30 -1.05 8.84
N TYR A 167 -14.01 -1.11 8.49
CA TYR A 167 -13.26 0.06 8.06
C TYR A 167 -13.54 0.41 6.60
N PHE A 168 -13.73 -0.60 5.76
CA PHE A 168 -14.10 -0.39 4.37
C PHE A 168 -15.45 0.34 4.23
N ALA A 169 -16.43 0.02 5.08
CA ALA A 169 -17.73 0.70 5.12
C ALA A 169 -17.60 2.23 5.36
N GLN A 170 -16.52 2.69 5.97
CA GLN A 170 -16.26 4.12 6.19
C GLN A 170 -15.67 4.81 4.95
N VAL A 171 -15.04 4.04 4.07
CA VAL A 171 -14.37 4.50 2.86
C VAL A 171 -15.31 4.48 1.67
N SER A 172 -16.22 3.52 1.61
CA SER A 172 -17.23 3.42 0.55
C SER A 172 -18.19 4.61 0.61
N GLN A 173 -18.26 5.40 -0.46
CA GLN A 173 -19.28 6.45 -0.59
C GLN A 173 -20.63 5.85 -1.01
N LEU A 174 -21.65 6.71 -1.04
CA LEU A 174 -22.94 6.38 -1.63
C LEU A 174 -22.75 5.91 -3.08
N VAL A 175 -23.52 4.89 -3.45
CA VAL A 175 -23.56 4.38 -4.82
C VAL A 175 -24.13 5.47 -5.72
N MET A 176 -23.32 5.95 -6.66
CA MET A 176 -23.70 6.93 -7.67
C MET A 176 -23.55 6.29 -9.05
N ASN A 177 -24.64 6.23 -9.82
CA ASN A 177 -24.68 5.58 -11.13
C ASN A 177 -24.18 4.12 -11.07
N GLY A 178 -24.59 3.36 -10.04
CA GLY A 178 -24.21 1.96 -9.86
C GLY A 178 -22.78 1.74 -9.34
N ILE A 179 -22.01 2.80 -9.03
CA ILE A 179 -20.64 2.70 -8.52
C ILE A 179 -20.53 3.37 -7.15
N ALA A 180 -19.98 2.65 -6.18
CA ALA A 180 -19.49 3.21 -4.93
C ALA A 180 -18.02 3.63 -5.10
N TRP A 181 -17.80 4.91 -5.37
CA TRP A 181 -16.45 5.48 -5.35
C TRP A 181 -15.92 5.57 -3.92
N TRP A 182 -14.62 5.36 -3.75
CA TRP A 182 -14.01 5.43 -2.42
C TRP A 182 -13.64 6.86 -2.07
N ASN A 183 -13.88 7.25 -0.83
CA ASN A 183 -13.41 8.52 -0.30
C ASN A 183 -11.90 8.44 0.00
N THR A 184 -11.09 9.10 -0.84
CA THR A 184 -9.61 9.08 -0.78
C THR A 184 -9.05 9.62 0.55
N GLU A 185 -9.70 10.62 1.14
CA GLU A 185 -9.33 11.22 2.43
C GLU A 185 -9.55 10.23 3.59
N LYS A 186 -10.55 9.35 3.46
CA LYS A 186 -10.88 8.34 4.46
C LYS A 186 -10.06 7.06 4.31
N MET A 187 -9.42 6.80 3.17
CA MET A 187 -8.70 5.55 2.94
C MET A 187 -7.59 5.30 3.97
N ALA A 188 -6.78 6.31 4.29
CA ALA A 188 -5.67 6.17 5.24
C ALA A 188 -6.14 6.13 6.72
N PRO A 189 -7.03 7.02 7.19
CA PRO A 189 -7.60 6.94 8.54
C PRO A 189 -8.26 5.58 8.86
N TRP A 190 -8.83 4.93 7.84
CA TRP A 190 -9.50 3.64 7.97
C TRP A 190 -8.65 2.46 7.46
N LEU A 191 -7.34 2.63 7.28
CA LEU A 191 -6.37 1.57 6.96
C LEU A 191 -6.65 0.78 5.65
N VAL A 192 -7.54 1.29 4.79
CA VAL A 192 -7.75 0.76 3.43
C VAL A 192 -6.55 1.13 2.57
N ALA A 193 -6.08 2.37 2.65
CA ALA A 193 -4.73 2.76 2.30
C ALA A 193 -3.87 2.80 3.56
N ASN A 194 -2.56 2.68 3.40
CA ASN A 194 -1.63 2.76 4.52
C ASN A 194 -0.44 3.68 4.23
N ASN A 195 -0.35 4.23 3.01
CA ASN A 195 0.62 5.26 2.60
C ASN A 195 2.06 4.96 3.02
N GLY A 196 2.46 3.69 2.94
CA GLY A 196 3.81 3.26 3.32
C GLY A 196 4.01 2.97 4.80
N ARG A 197 2.95 2.88 5.62
CA ARG A 197 3.01 2.62 7.07
C ARG A 197 2.11 1.44 7.43
N LEU A 198 2.68 0.32 7.88
CA LEU A 198 1.85 -0.82 8.34
C LEU A 198 1.17 -0.50 9.68
N PRO A 199 0.12 -1.22 10.09
CA PRO A 199 -0.41 -1.08 11.44
C PRO A 199 0.68 -1.33 12.50
N PRO A 200 0.75 -0.51 13.57
CA PRO A 200 1.71 -0.74 14.64
C PRO A 200 1.43 -2.07 15.32
N THR A 201 2.49 -2.78 15.69
CA THR A 201 2.39 -4.04 16.45
C THR A 201 2.91 -3.83 17.86
N ALA A 202 2.30 -4.54 18.82
CA ALA A 202 2.72 -4.55 20.21
C ALA A 202 3.03 -5.99 20.61
N SER A 203 4.17 -6.22 21.25
CA SER A 203 4.51 -7.50 21.85
C SER A 203 4.90 -7.29 23.32
N TYR A 204 4.41 -8.17 24.18
CA TYR A 204 4.69 -8.12 25.61
C TYR A 204 5.37 -9.41 26.04
N ARG A 205 6.51 -9.28 26.70
CA ARG A 205 7.26 -10.38 27.30
C ARG A 205 7.26 -10.21 28.81
N LYS A 206 6.66 -11.16 29.51
CA LYS A 206 6.84 -11.30 30.96
C LYS A 206 8.24 -11.88 31.20
N ALA A 207 9.10 -11.13 31.87
CA ALA A 207 10.36 -11.64 32.41
C ALA A 207 10.41 -11.28 33.90
N PRO A 208 10.82 -12.20 34.79
CA PRO A 208 10.92 -11.93 36.23
C PRO A 208 11.75 -10.68 36.51
N GLY A 209 11.16 -9.70 37.21
CA GLY A 209 11.81 -8.44 37.56
C GLY A 209 12.07 -7.46 36.40
N ALA A 210 11.75 -7.82 35.15
CA ALA A 210 12.05 -7.02 33.97
C ALA A 210 11.03 -7.19 32.81
N PRO A 211 9.70 -7.01 33.01
CA PRO A 211 8.75 -7.10 31.90
C PRO A 211 9.06 -6.08 30.80
N VAL A 212 8.88 -6.50 29.55
CA VAL A 212 9.18 -5.70 28.35
C VAL A 212 7.95 -5.60 27.45
N LEU A 213 7.55 -4.37 27.12
CA LEU A 213 6.61 -4.06 26.05
C LEU A 213 7.39 -3.47 24.87
N THR A 214 7.22 -4.05 23.69
CA THR A 214 7.84 -3.59 22.45
C THR A 214 6.76 -3.17 21.47
N LEU A 215 6.77 -1.90 21.08
CA LEU A 215 5.93 -1.33 20.03
C LEU A 215 6.77 -1.21 18.76
N THR A 216 6.28 -1.73 17.64
CA THR A 216 6.96 -1.66 16.34
C THR A 216 6.07 -0.98 15.33
N GLN A 217 6.67 -0.08 14.55
CA GLN A 217 6.04 0.60 13.43
C GLN A 217 6.91 0.40 12.20
N GLU A 218 6.47 -0.49 11.32
CA GLU A 218 7.09 -0.68 10.01
C GLU A 218 6.61 0.42 9.06
N VAL A 219 7.54 1.10 8.43
CA VAL A 219 7.30 1.99 7.29
C VAL A 219 8.14 1.53 6.10
N ARG A 220 7.82 1.96 4.88
CA ARG A 220 8.57 1.53 3.70
C ARG A 220 10.06 1.86 3.87
N GLY A 221 10.88 0.81 3.92
CA GLY A 221 12.36 0.88 4.06
C GLY A 221 12.88 1.23 5.46
N ASN A 222 12.01 1.41 6.46
CA ASN A 222 12.45 1.75 7.81
C ASN A 222 11.53 1.16 8.89
N ARG A 223 12.04 1.05 10.11
CA ARG A 223 11.31 0.52 11.25
C ARG A 223 11.55 1.38 12.47
N SER A 224 10.49 1.88 13.08
CA SER A 224 10.56 2.52 14.40
C SER A 224 10.21 1.50 15.48
N LEU A 225 11.03 1.44 16.52
CA LEU A 225 10.87 0.55 17.67
C LEU A 225 10.76 1.40 18.94
N MET A 226 9.81 1.11 19.81
CA MET A 226 9.78 1.64 21.17
C MET A 226 9.75 0.48 22.16
N VAL A 227 10.70 0.45 23.08
CA VAL A 227 10.82 -0.58 24.12
C VAL A 227 10.59 0.07 25.46
N LEU A 228 9.50 -0.31 26.13
CA LEU A 228 9.22 0.03 27.51
C LEU A 228 9.60 -1.17 28.39
N GLN A 229 10.49 -0.93 29.34
CA GLN A 229 10.93 -1.94 30.30
C GLN A 229 10.76 -1.41 31.71
N CYS A 230 10.31 -2.25 32.63
CA CYS A 230 10.22 -1.92 34.05
C CYS A 230 11.21 -2.80 34.83
N VAL A 231 12.20 -2.21 35.48
CA VAL A 231 13.17 -2.94 36.33
C VAL A 231 13.20 -2.28 37.70
N SER A 232 12.97 -3.07 38.75
CA SER A 232 13.01 -2.61 40.15
C SER A 232 12.16 -1.34 40.38
N GLY A 233 10.95 -1.30 39.80
CA GLY A 233 10.02 -0.16 39.92
C GLY A 233 10.37 1.06 39.07
N LYS A 234 11.45 1.02 38.27
CA LYS A 234 11.84 2.10 37.35
C LYS A 234 11.45 1.74 35.92
N PHE A 235 10.80 2.67 35.23
CA PHE A 235 10.48 2.54 33.81
C PHE A 235 11.59 3.15 32.95
N SER A 236 12.02 2.41 31.93
CA SER A 236 12.86 2.92 30.85
C SER A 236 12.11 2.82 29.54
N LEU A 237 12.03 3.92 28.80
CA LEU A 237 11.52 3.95 27.43
C LEU A 237 12.68 4.20 26.46
N THR A 238 12.90 3.28 25.53
CA THR A 238 13.93 3.41 24.49
C THR A 238 13.26 3.46 23.12
N ALA A 239 13.49 4.51 22.34
CA ALA A 239 13.09 4.57 20.94
C ALA A 239 14.31 4.32 20.04
N ARG A 240 14.10 3.53 18.98
CA ARG A 240 15.11 3.29 17.93
C ARG A 240 14.47 3.48 16.57
N TYR A 241 15.23 4.05 15.66
CA TYR A 241 14.89 4.12 14.24
C TYR A 241 15.89 3.27 13.48
N VAL A 242 15.41 2.19 12.88
CA VAL A 242 16.22 1.21 12.15
C VAL A 242 15.98 1.42 10.67
N GLN A 243 17.03 1.66 9.90
CA GLN A 243 16.95 1.69 8.43
C GLN A 243 17.53 0.40 7.87
N SER A 244 16.97 -0.07 6.75
CA SER A 244 17.43 -1.29 6.07
C SER A 244 18.70 -1.11 5.21
N ASP A 245 19.20 0.12 5.05
CA ASP A 245 20.22 0.46 4.06
C ASP A 245 21.42 1.18 4.71
N SER A 246 22.56 1.27 4.00
CA SER A 246 23.75 2.08 4.35
C SER A 246 23.48 3.59 4.54
N SER A 247 22.23 4.02 4.42
CA SER A 247 21.80 5.39 4.71
C SER A 247 21.83 5.71 6.20
N ALA A 248 21.74 4.70 7.08
CA ALA A 248 21.82 4.91 8.54
C ALA A 248 23.14 5.60 8.94
N GLU A 249 24.26 5.20 8.36
CA GLU A 249 25.59 5.78 8.59
C GLU A 249 25.69 7.24 8.13
N ARG A 250 24.92 7.64 7.10
CA ARG A 250 24.86 9.01 6.60
C ARG A 250 23.87 9.89 7.38
N LEU A 251 22.78 9.32 7.87
CA LEU A 251 21.69 10.04 8.55
C LEU A 251 21.98 10.27 10.03
N ALA A 252 22.55 9.29 10.71
CA ALA A 252 22.80 9.39 12.14
C ALA A 252 23.73 10.57 12.53
N PRO A 253 24.85 10.87 11.85
CA PRO A 253 25.65 12.05 12.20
C PRO A 253 24.98 13.38 11.84
N ARG A 254 23.94 13.37 11.00
CA ARG A 254 23.10 14.54 10.66
C ARG A 254 21.90 14.70 11.58
N THR A 255 21.65 13.73 12.45
CA THR A 255 20.51 13.78 13.39
C THR A 255 20.89 14.71 14.53
N MET A 256 20.40 15.94 14.47
CA MET A 256 20.70 16.98 15.46
C MET A 256 20.12 16.62 16.84
N TYR A 257 18.89 16.08 16.86
CA TYR A 257 18.17 15.80 18.10
C TYR A 257 17.32 14.53 18.00
N ALA A 258 17.19 13.83 19.12
CA ALA A 258 16.20 12.80 19.34
C ALA A 258 15.42 13.14 20.62
N TYR A 259 14.10 13.13 20.54
CA TYR A 259 13.20 13.44 21.64
C TYR A 259 11.91 12.63 21.52
N PHE A 260 11.19 12.51 22.64
CA PHE A 260 9.81 12.04 22.64
C PHE A 260 8.87 13.24 22.61
N GLU A 261 7.71 13.13 21.96
CA GLU A 261 6.63 14.10 22.15
C GLU A 261 5.48 13.45 22.87
N VAL A 262 5.00 14.11 23.93
CA VAL A 262 3.75 13.76 24.62
C VAL A 262 2.89 15.00 24.63
N GLY A 263 1.69 14.94 24.03
CA GLY A 263 0.81 16.11 23.95
C GLY A 263 1.41 17.30 23.20
N LYS A 264 2.25 17.05 22.18
CA LYS A 264 3.03 18.06 21.43
C LYS A 264 4.13 18.76 22.25
N GLN A 265 4.44 18.28 23.44
CA GLN A 265 5.61 18.75 24.21
C GLN A 265 6.77 17.78 24.06
N ALA A 266 7.92 18.31 23.68
CA ALA A 266 9.17 17.55 23.59
C ALA A 266 9.68 17.19 25.00
N LEU A 267 9.94 15.91 25.22
CA LEU A 267 10.51 15.33 26.43
C LEU A 267 11.86 14.71 26.12
N GLY A 268 12.83 14.94 27.01
CA GLY A 268 14.13 14.27 26.95
C GLY A 268 14.90 14.54 25.66
N MET A 269 14.95 15.80 25.23
CA MET A 269 15.74 16.23 24.07
C MET A 269 17.22 15.91 24.28
N ARG A 270 17.76 15.02 23.45
CA ARG A 270 19.16 14.61 23.47
C ARG A 270 19.77 14.85 22.10
N GLN A 271 21.07 15.18 22.06
CA GLN A 271 21.81 15.14 20.80
C GLN A 271 21.77 13.73 20.21
N GLY A 272 21.62 13.63 18.89
CA GLY A 272 21.62 12.34 18.19
C GLY A 272 22.91 11.56 18.49
N ALA A 273 22.77 10.31 18.91
CA ALA A 273 23.92 9.44 19.12
C ALA A 273 24.45 8.91 17.77
N ARG A 274 25.77 8.73 17.67
CA ARG A 274 26.40 8.06 16.52
C ARG A 274 25.81 6.64 16.36
N PRO A 275 25.63 6.16 15.12
CA PRO A 275 25.05 4.84 14.88
C PRO A 275 25.97 3.78 15.50
N LYS A 276 25.38 2.84 16.23
CA LYS A 276 26.06 1.58 16.57
C LYS A 276 25.74 0.61 15.45
N ALA A 277 26.77 0.08 14.79
CA ALA A 277 26.58 -1.05 13.89
C ALA A 277 26.09 -2.21 14.75
N ASP A 278 24.86 -2.66 14.52
CA ASP A 278 24.42 -3.95 15.01
C ASP A 278 25.07 -4.98 14.08
N GLY A 279 25.94 -5.84 14.63
CA GLY A 279 26.56 -6.96 13.93
C GLY A 279 25.59 -8.06 13.59
#